data_AF-A0A9E4FLN4-F1
#
_entry.id   AF-A0A9E4FLN4-F1
#
_cell.length_a   1.000
_cell.length_b   1.000
_cell.length_c   1.000
_cell.angle_alpha   90.00
_cell.angle_beta   90.00
_cell.angle_gamma   90.00
#
_symmetry.space_group_name_H-M   'P 1'
#
loop_
_entity.id
_entity.type
_entity.pdbx_description
1 polymer ?
#
loop_
_entity_poly.entity_id
_entity_poly.type
_entity_poly.pdbx_seq_one_letter_code
_entity_poly.pdbx_strand_id
1 'polypeptide(L)'
;MSRRKDRERFLQLKQLNPEYKGFRGGEAGGVGADTPLETVTCSKCGRRRNVAVGIALEQGESYICLSCREEQGEIVPADEAPEP
;
A
#
# COMPACT_ATOMS: atom_id res chain seq x y z
N MET A 1 -12.54 -24.67 -16.05
CA MET A 1 -12.66 -24.76 -14.57
C MET A 1 -13.99 -25.41 -14.26
N SER A 2 -13.99 -26.58 -13.62
CA SER A 2 -15.24 -27.31 -13.31
C SER A 2 -15.85 -26.75 -12.02
N ARG A 3 -17.17 -26.54 -12.01
CA ARG A 3 -17.95 -26.02 -10.87
C ARG A 3 -17.66 -26.74 -9.53
N ARG A 4 -17.25 -28.02 -9.60
CA ARG A 4 -16.88 -28.81 -8.42
C ARG A 4 -15.59 -28.32 -7.77
N LYS A 5 -14.55 -28.02 -8.56
CA LYS A 5 -13.25 -27.53 -8.05
C LYS A 5 -13.40 -26.14 -7.42
N ASP A 6 -14.24 -25.29 -8.00
CA ASP A 6 -14.51 -23.95 -7.45
C ASP A 6 -15.23 -24.04 -6.09
N ARG A 7 -16.15 -25.00 -5.91
CA ARG A 7 -16.83 -25.25 -4.64
C ARG A 7 -15.87 -25.76 -3.56
N GLU A 8 -14.98 -26.69 -3.91
CA GLU A 8 -13.97 -27.23 -2.99
C GLU A 8 -13.02 -26.11 -2.53
N ARG A 9 -12.55 -25.27 -3.45
CA ARG A 9 -11.70 -24.10 -3.14
C ARG A 9 -12.40 -23.09 -2.22
N PHE A 10 -13.67 -22.81 -2.46
CA PHE A 10 -14.45 -21.89 -1.61
C PHE A 10 -14.59 -22.43 -0.17
N LEU A 11 -14.88 -23.73 -0.01
CA LEU A 11 -15.03 -24.34 1.31
C LEU A 11 -13.72 -24.35 2.10
N GLN A 12 -12.60 -24.65 1.44
CA GLN A 12 -11.27 -24.58 2.06
C GLN A 12 -10.95 -23.16 2.57
N LEU A 13 -11.22 -22.14 1.74
CA LEU A 13 -11.00 -20.74 2.14
C LEU A 13 -11.92 -20.29 3.28
N LYS A 14 -13.15 -20.80 3.33
CA LYS A 14 -14.09 -20.52 4.42
C LYS A 14 -13.73 -21.22 5.73
N GLN A 15 -13.10 -22.39 5.65
CA GLN A 15 -12.58 -23.08 6.85
C GLN A 15 -11.40 -22.32 7.46
N LEU A 16 -10.51 -21.79 6.60
CA LEU A 16 -9.37 -20.99 7.04
C LEU A 16 -9.80 -19.60 7.54
N ASN A 17 -10.76 -18.98 6.87
CA ASN A 17 -11.28 -17.65 7.17
C ASN A 17 -12.82 -17.70 7.24
N PRO A 18 -13.43 -17.73 8.44
CA PRO A 18 -14.89 -17.84 8.60
C PRO A 18 -15.67 -16.72 7.91
N GLU A 19 -15.05 -15.55 7.76
CA GLU A 19 -15.62 -14.37 7.09
C GLU A 19 -15.37 -14.33 5.57
N TYR A 20 -14.82 -15.40 4.98
CA TYR A 20 -14.55 -15.45 3.54
C TYR A 20 -15.87 -15.44 2.74
N LYS A 21 -16.18 -14.30 2.11
CA LYS A 21 -17.39 -14.08 1.30
C LYS A 21 -17.29 -14.59 -0.15
N GLY A 22 -16.14 -15.14 -0.54
CA GLY A 22 -15.85 -15.59 -1.91
C GLY A 22 -15.28 -14.49 -2.80
N PHE A 23 -14.59 -14.89 -3.88
CA PHE A 23 -14.08 -13.95 -4.87
C PHE A 23 -15.23 -13.39 -5.72
N ARG A 24 -15.70 -12.18 -5.37
CA ARG A 24 -16.54 -11.34 -6.22
C ARG A 24 -15.60 -10.35 -6.90
N GLY A 25 -15.21 -10.65 -8.14
CA GLY A 25 -14.18 -9.89 -8.84
C GLY A 25 -14.37 -8.38 -8.69
N GLY A 26 -13.26 -7.68 -8.39
CA GLY A 26 -13.21 -6.21 -8.38
C GLY A 26 -13.63 -5.51 -7.08
N GLU A 27 -14.14 -6.22 -6.07
CA GLU A 27 -14.54 -5.60 -4.80
C GLU A 27 -13.76 -6.18 -3.62
N ALA A 28 -12.44 -6.30 -3.78
CA ALA A 28 -11.61 -5.95 -2.63
C ALA A 28 -11.83 -4.45 -2.46
N GLY A 29 -12.83 -4.08 -1.64
CA GLY A 29 -12.91 -2.76 -1.08
C GLY A 29 -11.54 -2.49 -0.51
N GLY A 30 -10.73 -1.75 -1.27
CA GLY A 30 -9.49 -1.24 -0.75
C GLY A 30 -9.91 -0.58 0.54
N VAL A 31 -9.28 -0.98 1.64
CA VAL A 31 -9.31 -0.19 2.86
C VAL A 31 -8.52 1.08 2.55
N GLY A 32 -8.96 1.85 1.54
CA GLY A 32 -8.72 3.26 1.47
C GLY A 32 -9.53 3.76 2.64
N ALA A 33 -8.91 3.74 3.82
CA ALA A 33 -9.32 4.64 4.87
C ALA A 33 -9.57 5.97 4.18
N ASP A 34 -10.75 6.56 4.40
CA ASP A 34 -11.07 7.95 4.10
C ASP A 34 -10.09 8.84 4.86
N THR A 35 -8.81 8.74 4.52
CA THR A 35 -7.71 9.42 5.15
C THR A 35 -7.77 10.77 4.48
N PRO A 36 -8.18 11.83 5.20
CA PRO A 36 -8.27 13.14 4.60
C PRO A 36 -6.90 13.48 4.03
N LEU A 37 -6.89 13.92 2.78
CA LEU A 37 -5.69 14.30 2.08
C LEU A 37 -5.60 15.82 2.07
N GLU A 38 -4.39 16.31 2.27
CA GLU A 38 -4.05 17.73 2.20
C GLU A 38 -2.97 17.95 1.14
N THR A 39 -3.05 19.08 0.46
CA THR A 39 -2.10 19.45 -0.57
C THR A 39 -0.90 20.16 0.06
N VAL A 40 0.27 19.53 0.01
CA VAL A 40 1.53 20.07 0.52
C VAL A 40 2.54 20.23 -0.61
N THR A 41 3.37 21.27 -0.54
CA THR A 41 4.44 21.51 -1.52
C THR A 41 5.72 20.84 -1.07
N CYS A 42 6.33 20.04 -1.95
CA CYS A 42 7.64 19.44 -1.69
C CYS A 42 8.72 20.52 -1.60
N SER A 43 9.50 20.55 -0.53
CA SER A 43 10.60 21.49 -0.32
C SER A 43 11.74 21.32 -1.33
N LYS A 44 11.99 20.10 -1.82
CA LYS A 44 13.09 19.79 -2.76
C LYS A 44 12.75 20.12 -4.22
N CYS A 45 11.55 19.75 -4.68
CA CYS A 45 11.18 19.86 -6.09
C CYS A 45 10.06 20.88 -6.39
N GLY A 46 9.51 21.53 -5.35
CA GLY A 46 8.45 22.54 -5.49
C GLY A 46 7.11 22.00 -6.00
N ARG A 47 6.96 20.67 -6.17
CA ARG A 47 5.72 20.07 -6.69
C ARG A 47 4.71 19.88 -5.56
N ARG A 48 3.44 20.20 -5.86
CA ARG A 48 2.30 19.93 -4.99
C ARG A 48 2.00 18.43 -4.96
N ARG A 49 1.81 17.87 -3.77
CA ARG A 49 1.46 16.46 -3.53
C ARG A 49 0.28 16.39 -2.57
N ASN A 50 -0.59 15.41 -2.81
CA ASN A 50 -1.65 15.08 -1.86
C ASN A 50 -1.10 14.03 -0.89
N VAL A 51 -1.07 14.39 0.39
CA VAL A 51 -0.56 13.55 1.48
C VAL A 51 -1.61 13.43 2.57
N ALA A 52 -1.55 12.37 3.39
CA ALA A 52 -2.45 12.25 4.53
C ALA A 52 -2.28 13.45 5.49
N VAL A 53 -3.37 13.98 6.02
CA VAL A 53 -3.37 15.12 6.95
C VAL A 53 -2.38 14.93 8.11
N GLY A 54 -2.24 13.71 8.64
CA GLY A 54 -1.24 13.43 9.69
C GLY A 54 0.20 13.79 9.25
N ILE A 55 0.58 13.43 8.03
CA ILE A 55 1.91 13.74 7.46
C ILE A 55 2.02 15.24 7.15
N ALA A 56 0.95 15.85 6.66
CA ALA A 56 0.90 17.28 6.38
C ALA A 56 1.12 18.11 7.66
N LEU A 57 0.48 17.73 8.76
CA LEU A 57 0.61 18.40 10.06
C LEU A 57 2.00 18.19 10.68
N GLU A 58 2.58 17.00 10.54
CA GLU A 58 3.90 16.70 11.10
C GLU A 58 5.05 17.37 10.32
N GLN A 59 5.02 17.32 8.99
CA GLN A 59 6.13 17.78 8.16
C GLN A 59 5.93 19.18 7.60
N GLY A 60 4.69 19.62 7.37
CA GLY A 60 4.35 20.94 6.86
C GLY A 60 5.22 21.36 5.67
N GLU A 61 5.94 22.47 5.84
CA GLU A 61 6.82 23.08 4.83
C GLU A 61 8.11 22.29 4.56
N SER A 62 8.50 21.39 5.46
CA SER A 62 9.70 20.55 5.32
C SER A 62 9.45 19.27 4.51
N TYR A 63 8.21 19.02 4.07
CA TYR A 63 7.81 17.80 3.38
C TYR A 63 8.68 17.52 2.13
N ILE A 64 9.24 16.31 2.07
CA ILE A 64 9.98 15.78 0.92
C ILE A 64 9.20 14.62 0.32
N CYS A 65 8.82 14.74 -0.95
CA CYS A 65 8.05 13.69 -1.65
C CYS A 65 8.85 12.41 -1.89
N LEU A 66 8.15 11.28 -2.05
CA LEU A 66 8.76 9.95 -2.24
C LEU A 66 9.80 9.92 -3.36
N SER A 67 9.49 10.49 -4.53
CA SER A 67 10.44 10.56 -5.65
C SER A 67 11.75 11.25 -5.25
N CYS A 68 11.67 12.30 -4.44
CA CYS A 68 12.84 13.04 -3.97
C CYS A 68 13.63 12.31 -2.88
N ARG A 69 12.98 11.43 -2.11
CA ARG A 69 13.59 10.54 -1.11
C ARG A 69 14.27 9.35 -1.78
N GLU A 70 13.63 8.76 -2.80
CA GLU A 70 14.19 7.67 -3.60
C GLU A 70 15.49 8.10 -4.32
N GLU A 71 15.50 9.32 -4.87
CA GLU A 71 16.72 9.95 -5.42
C GLU A 71 17.85 10.14 -4.39
N GLN A 72 17.53 10.21 -3.09
CA GLN A 72 18.53 10.36 -2.01
C GLN A 72 19.12 9.03 -1.55
N GLY A 73 18.58 7.89 -2.03
CA GLY A 73 19.26 6.60 -1.95
C GLY A 73 19.33 5.99 -0.56
N GLU A 74 18.23 5.38 -0.11
CA GLU A 74 18.33 4.31 0.88
C GLU A 74 17.40 3.15 0.51
N ILE A 75 17.80 2.47 -0.56
CA ILE A 75 17.48 1.06 -0.76
C ILE A 75 18.84 0.39 -0.82
N VAL A 76 19.39 0.01 0.34
CA VAL A 76 20.37 -1.08 0.39
C VAL A 76 19.56 -2.35 0.21
N PRO A 77 19.62 -3.04 -0.95
CA PRO A 77 19.08 -4.39 -1.03
C PRO A 77 19.87 -5.27 -0.06
N ALA A 78 19.19 -5.75 0.98
CA ALA A 78 19.72 -6.65 2.00
C ALA A 78 19.81 -8.10 1.47
N ASP A 79 20.45 -8.31 0.33
CA ASP A 79 20.73 -9.64 -0.23
C ASP A 79 22.20 -9.72 -0.70
N GLU A 80 23.12 -9.44 0.22
CA GLU A 80 24.49 -9.96 0.12
C GLU A 80 24.71 -10.86 1.33
N ALA A 81 24.14 -12.07 1.25
CA ALA A 81 24.49 -13.16 2.13
C ALA A 81 25.90 -13.64 1.76
N PRO A 82 26.89 -13.58 2.67
CA PRO A 82 28.13 -14.30 2.46
C PRO A 82 27.85 -15.80 2.64
N GLU A 83 27.86 -16.56 1.55
CA GLU A 83 27.97 -18.02 1.62
C GLU A 83 29.41 -18.43 2.01
N PRO A 84 29.56 -19.54 2.76
CA PRO A 84 30.76 -19.87 3.54
C PRO A 84 31.99 -20.33 2.74
#